data_AF-A0ZUC9-F1
#
_entry.id   AF-A0ZUC9-F1
#
_cell.length_a   1.000
_cell.length_b   1.000
_cell.length_c   1.000
_cell.angle_alpha   90.00
_cell.angle_beta   90.00
_cell.angle_gamma   90.00
#
_symmetry.space_group_name_H-M   'P 1'
#
loop_
_entity.id
_entity.type
_entity.pdbx_description
1 polymer ?
#
loop_
_entity_poly.entity_id
_entity_poly.type
_entity_poly.pdbx_seq_one_letter_code
_entity_poly.pdbx_strand_id
1 'polypeptide(L)'
;ANVDVWHANTKGGYSFFDPSQSQYNLRRRIETDAEGRYRFRSIMPAGYACPPNGVTQKLLDGLGRHGHRPAHIHFFVTAPDYRKLTTQINFEG
;
A
#
# COMPACT_ATOMS: atom_id res chain seq x y z
N ALA A 1 -14.68 -12.78 6.86
CA ALA A 1 -14.14 -11.41 6.91
C ALA A 1 -13.63 -11.02 5.52
N ASN A 2 -13.44 -9.73 5.24
CA ASN A 2 -12.83 -9.25 3.99
C ASN A 2 -11.50 -8.57 4.28
N VAL A 3 -10.51 -8.87 3.45
CA VAL A 3 -9.16 -8.27 3.46
C VAL A 3 -8.95 -7.57 2.12
N ASP A 4 -9.04 -6.25 2.11
CA ASP A 4 -8.60 -5.44 0.97
C ASP A 4 -7.10 -5.18 1.11
N VAL A 5 -6.32 -5.62 0.13
CA VAL A 5 -4.85 -5.52 0.11
C VAL A 5 -4.40 -4.75 -1.13
N TRP A 6 -3.43 -3.85 -0.95
CA TRP A 6 -2.76 -3.15 -2.05
C TRP A 6 -1.35 -2.70 -1.69
N HIS A 7 -0.48 -2.59 -2.70
CA HIS A 7 0.88 -2.06 -2.53
C HIS A 7 1.42 -1.49 -3.84
N ALA A 8 2.55 -0.79 -3.76
CA ALA A 8 3.26 -0.26 -4.93
C ALA A 8 3.93 -1.37 -5.76
N ASN A 9 4.25 -1.08 -7.01
CA ASN A 9 5.11 -1.93 -7.83
C ASN A 9 6.60 -1.81 -7.42
N THR A 10 7.50 -2.46 -8.17
CA THR A 10 8.95 -2.43 -7.95
C THR A 10 9.60 -1.05 -8.18
N LYS A 11 8.85 -0.06 -8.67
CA LYS A 11 9.28 1.32 -8.90
C LYS A 11 8.59 2.32 -7.96
N GLY A 12 7.82 1.84 -6.98
CA GLY A 12 7.08 2.70 -6.03
C GLY A 12 5.78 3.29 -6.59
N GLY A 13 5.34 2.87 -7.79
CA GLY A 13 4.12 3.36 -8.44
C GLY A 13 2.88 2.54 -8.07
N TYR A 14 1.74 3.22 -7.93
CA TYR A 14 0.43 2.59 -7.70
C TYR A 14 -0.45 2.69 -8.94
N SER A 15 -1.21 1.63 -9.24
CA SER A 15 -2.30 1.71 -10.23
C SER A 15 -3.27 2.85 -9.91
N PHE A 16 -3.84 3.46 -10.95
CA PHE A 16 -4.60 4.72 -10.96
C PHE A 16 -3.78 6.01 -10.80
N PHE A 17 -2.57 5.95 -10.22
CA PHE A 17 -1.63 7.08 -10.19
C PHE A 17 -0.55 6.96 -11.27
N ASP A 18 -0.14 5.74 -11.57
CA ASP A 18 0.77 5.39 -12.66
C ASP A 18 -0.05 4.83 -13.84
N PRO A 19 -0.22 5.60 -14.93
CA PRO A 19 -1.05 5.22 -16.07
C PRO A 19 -0.45 4.07 -16.91
N SER A 20 0.82 3.70 -16.68
CA SER A 20 1.43 2.55 -17.36
C SER A 20 0.94 1.20 -16.82
N GLN A 21 0.25 1.20 -15.68
CA GLN A 21 -0.27 0.00 -15.04
C GLN A 21 -1.74 -0.24 -15.42
N SER A 22 -2.12 -1.52 -15.51
CA SER A 22 -3.53 -1.89 -15.62
C SER A 22 -4.33 -1.43 -14.40
N GLN A 23 -5.61 -1.16 -14.59
CA GLN A 23 -6.52 -0.85 -13.49
C GLN A 23 -6.49 -1.98 -12.45
N TYR A 24 -6.45 -1.59 -11.18
CA TYR A 24 -6.35 -2.51 -10.05
C TYR A 24 -5.11 -3.41 -10.02
N ASN A 25 -4.05 -3.12 -10.79
CA ASN A 25 -2.78 -3.82 -10.64
C ASN A 25 -2.30 -3.76 -9.17
N LEU A 26 -1.89 -4.91 -8.64
CA LEU A 26 -1.45 -5.10 -7.24
C LEU A 26 -2.50 -4.66 -6.19
N ARG A 27 -3.80 -4.84 -6.51
CA ARG A 27 -4.93 -4.60 -5.59
C ARG A 27 -5.86 -5.80 -5.59
N ARG A 28 -6.36 -6.21 -4.42
CA ARG A 28 -7.34 -7.30 -4.32
C ARG A 28 -8.21 -7.19 -3.07
N ARG A 29 -9.48 -7.60 -3.19
CA ARG A 29 -10.31 -8.01 -2.05
C ARG A 29 -10.25 -9.52 -1.92
N ILE A 30 -9.98 -10.01 -0.71
CA ILE A 30 -9.89 -11.41 -0.38
C ILE A 30 -10.91 -11.72 0.71
N GLU A 31 -11.79 -12.67 0.45
CA GLU A 31 -12.66 -13.24 1.47
C GLU A 31 -11.88 -14.31 2.24
N THR A 32 -11.96 -14.28 3.56
CA THR A 32 -11.31 -15.29 4.41
C THR A 32 -12.04 -16.62 4.32
N ASP A 33 -11.33 -17.72 4.55
CA ASP A 33 -11.95 -19.04 4.69
C ASP A 33 -12.81 -19.14 5.97
N ALA A 34 -13.41 -20.31 6.19
CA ALA A 34 -14.28 -20.60 7.32
C ALA A 34 -13.58 -20.47 8.67
N GLU A 35 -12.25 -20.60 8.73
CA GLU A 35 -11.45 -20.39 9.93
C GLU A 35 -10.83 -18.98 10.02
N GLY A 36 -11.22 -18.07 9.12
CA GLY A 36 -10.75 -16.69 9.11
C GLY A 36 -9.35 -16.50 8.50
N ARG A 37 -8.77 -17.50 7.84
CA ARG A 37 -7.45 -17.41 7.21
C ARG A 37 -7.56 -16.83 5.81
N TYR A 38 -6.47 -16.21 5.36
CA TYR A 38 -6.30 -15.73 3.99
C TYR A 38 -4.85 -15.91 3.55
N ARG A 39 -4.64 -16.03 2.24
CA ARG A 39 -3.32 -16.08 1.62
C ARG A 39 -3.34 -15.34 0.30
N PHE A 40 -2.27 -14.61 0.02
CA PHE A 40 -2.00 -14.07 -1.31
C PHE A 40 -0.52 -14.23 -1.65
N ARG A 41 -0.22 -14.28 -2.95
CA ARG A 41 1.14 -14.23 -3.47
C ARG A 41 1.27 -12.98 -4.31
N SER A 42 2.31 -12.21 -4.07
CA SER A 42 2.61 -10.99 -4.82
C SER A 42 4.13 -10.84 -4.96
N ILE A 43 4.57 -9.64 -5.33
CA ILE A 43 5.96 -9.21 -5.43
C ILE A 43 6.34 -8.34 -4.22
N MET A 44 7.65 -8.19 -3.96
CA MET A 44 8.15 -7.22 -2.99
C MET A 44 7.95 -5.79 -3.53
N PRO A 45 7.17 -4.92 -2.87
CA PRO A 45 7.04 -3.53 -3.28
C PRO A 45 8.34 -2.76 -3.03
N ALA A 46 8.61 -1.74 -3.84
CA ALA A 46 9.61 -0.74 -3.47
C ALA A 46 9.01 0.29 -2.49
N GLY A 47 9.88 0.96 -1.73
CA GLY A 47 9.53 2.21 -1.07
C GLY A 47 9.15 3.28 -2.11
N TYR A 48 8.45 4.32 -1.68
CA TYR A 48 8.07 5.43 -2.54
C TYR A 48 8.23 6.76 -1.81
N ALA A 49 8.27 7.86 -2.56
CA ALA A 49 8.41 9.20 -2.01
C ALA A 49 7.28 10.12 -2.47
N CYS A 50 7.18 11.29 -1.86
CA CYS A 50 6.36 12.37 -2.40
C CYS A 50 6.74 12.66 -3.87
N PRO A 51 5.78 13.04 -4.73
CA PRO A 51 6.06 13.40 -6.11
C PRO A 51 7.18 14.46 -6.20
N PRO A 52 8.22 14.24 -7.02
CA PRO A 52 9.26 15.23 -7.25
C PRO A 52 8.64 16.56 -7.70
N ASN A 53 9.17 17.68 -7.20
CA ASN A 53 8.68 19.04 -7.48
C ASN A 53 7.26 19.36 -6.97
N GLY A 54 6.58 18.43 -6.29
CA GLY A 54 5.30 18.68 -5.65
C GLY A 54 5.43 19.66 -4.48
N VAL A 55 4.34 20.38 -4.17
CA VAL A 55 4.32 21.33 -3.05
C VAL A 55 4.68 20.67 -1.71
N THR A 56 4.31 19.40 -1.52
CA THR A 56 4.69 18.61 -0.35
C THR A 56 6.20 18.38 -0.30
N GLN A 57 6.84 18.05 -1.43
CA GLN A 57 8.29 17.85 -1.46
C GLN A 57 9.02 19.17 -1.18
N LYS A 58 8.58 20.29 -1.78
CA LYS A 58 9.15 21.62 -1.50
C LYS A 58 9.10 22.00 -0.02
N LEU A 59 7.98 21.69 0.65
CA LEU A 59 7.86 21.91 2.10
C LEU A 59 8.83 21.04 2.88
N LEU A 60 8.93 19.75 2.54
CA LEU A 60 9.85 18.82 3.21
C LEU A 60 11.31 19.24 3.03
N ASP A 61 11.69 19.71 1.85
CA ASP A 61 13.03 20.25 1.57
C ASP A 61 13.33 21.46 2.45
N GLY A 62 12.38 22.39 2.58
CA GLY A 62 12.49 23.56 3.46
C GLY A 62 12.60 23.21 4.96
N LEU A 63 12.12 22.03 5.36
CA LEU A 63 12.24 21.49 6.71
C LEU A 63 13.47 20.58 6.90
N GLY A 64 14.28 20.35 5.86
CA GLY A 64 15.39 19.40 5.90
C GLY A 64 14.96 17.94 6.09
N ARG A 65 13.75 17.58 5.63
CA ARG A 65 13.16 16.23 5.77
C ARG A 65 13.06 15.54 4.41
N HIS A 66 13.22 14.22 4.40
CA HIS A 66 13.03 13.42 3.20
C HIS A 66 11.56 13.00 3.03
N GLY A 67 11.09 12.82 1.78
CA GLY A 67 9.73 12.38 1.46
C GLY A 67 9.53 10.86 1.38
N HIS A 68 10.58 10.08 1.63
CA HIS A 68 10.58 8.63 1.43
C HIS A 68 9.80 7.87 2.50
N ARG A 69 9.11 6.81 2.06
CA ARG A 69 8.49 5.79 2.88
C ARG A 69 9.15 4.44 2.59
N PRO A 70 9.40 3.60 3.62
CA PRO A 70 9.88 2.24 3.41
C PRO A 70 8.86 1.41 2.64
N ALA A 71 9.30 0.28 2.06
CA ALA A 71 8.40 -0.70 1.44
C ALA A 71 7.33 -1.15 2.44
N HIS A 72 6.08 -1.26 1.97
CA HIS A 72 4.95 -1.72 2.79
C HIS A 72 3.80 -2.25 1.95
N ILE A 73 2.95 -3.03 2.61
CA ILE A 73 1.68 -3.52 2.09
C ILE A 73 0.55 -2.92 2.95
N HIS A 74 -0.45 -2.35 2.29
CA HIS A 74 -1.62 -1.83 2.98
C HIS A 74 -2.72 -2.86 3.15
N PHE A 75 -3.48 -2.71 4.23
CA PHE A 75 -4.62 -3.54 4.55
C PHE A 75 -5.80 -2.71 5.03
N PHE A 76 -6.98 -3.00 4.48
CA PHE A 76 -8.23 -2.81 5.19
C PHE A 76 -8.81 -4.18 5.54
N VAL A 77 -9.18 -4.39 6.80
CA VAL A 77 -9.83 -5.62 7.26
C VAL A 77 -11.19 -5.29 7.86
N THR A 78 -12.23 -5.98 7.40
CA THR A 78 -13.61 -5.81 7.86
C THR A 78 -14.26 -7.16 8.15
N ALA A 79 -15.14 -7.20 9.15
CA ALA A 79 -15.99 -8.33 9.47
C ALA A 79 -17.28 -7.82 10.14
N PRO A 80 -18.41 -8.54 10.04
CA PRO A 80 -19.62 -8.19 10.77
C PRO A 80 -19.35 -8.01 12.26
N ASP A 81 -19.90 -6.97 12.87
CA ASP A 81 -19.77 -6.66 14.30
C ASP A 81 -18.35 -6.29 14.79
N TYR A 82 -17.36 -6.20 13.90
CA TYR A 82 -16.02 -5.73 14.21
C TYR A 82 -15.75 -4.35 13.63
N ARG A 83 -14.98 -3.54 14.35
CA ARG A 83 -14.46 -2.27 13.82
C ARG A 83 -13.51 -2.56 12.66
N LYS A 84 -13.65 -1.80 11.57
CA LYS A 84 -12.69 -1.81 10.45
C LYS A 84 -11.27 -1.52 10.95
N LEU A 85 -10.34 -2.40 10.62
CA LEU A 85 -8.91 -2.17 10.79
C LEU A 85 -8.32 -1.58 9.51
N THR A 86 -7.63 -0.46 9.63
CA THR A 86 -6.74 0.08 8.60
C THR A 86 -5.32 -0.03 9.13
N THR A 87 -4.46 -0.74 8.42
CA THR A 87 -3.06 -0.91 8.83
C THR A 87 -2.13 -1.06 7.63
N GLN A 88 -0.83 -1.11 7.92
CA GLN A 88 0.20 -1.46 6.96
C GLN A 88 1.18 -2.45 7.60
N ILE A 89 1.75 -3.33 6.79
CA ILE A 89 2.86 -4.19 7.18
C ILE A 89 4.11 -3.70 6.46
N ASN A 90 5.18 -3.48 7.23
CA ASN A 90 6.51 -3.15 6.75
C ASN A 90 7.39 -4.39 6.69
N PHE A 91 8.53 -4.28 6.01
CA PHE A 91 9.53 -5.33 5.96
C PHE A 91 10.70 -4.94 6.86
N GLU A 92 11.13 -5.88 7.70
CA GLU A 92 12.39 -5.75 8.43
C GLU A 92 13.56 -5.72 7.44
N GLY A 93 14.54 -4.88 7.73
CA GLY A 93 15.74 -4.66 6.92
C GLY A 93 16.94 -4.37 7.80
#